data_AF-A0A7M1B4V7-F1
#
_entry.id   AF-A0A7M1B4V7-F1
#
_cell.length_a   1.000
_cell.length_b   1.000
_cell.length_c   1.000
_cell.angle_alpha   90.00
_cell.angle_beta   90.00
_cell.angle_gamma   90.00
#
_symmetry.space_group_name_H-M   'P 1'
#
loop_
_entity.id
_entity.type
_entity.pdbx_description
1 polymer ?
#
loop_
_entity_poly.entity_id
_entity_poly.type
_entity_poly.pdbx_seq_one_letter_code
_entity_poly.pdbx_strand_id
1 'polypeptide(L)'
;MHRCKGFSSNTLILESDNSKDLKKIIARNNEKFINYIQKIGLNVQHYASTINFQNTSTTIITLKTTCFKVDFNDNFVRISALK
;
A
#
# COMPACT_ATOMS: atom_id res chain seq x y z
N MET A 1 -3.90 -14.91 -10.16
CA MET A 1 -4.55 -14.07 -9.13
C MET A 1 -5.62 -14.91 -8.44
N HIS A 2 -5.55 -15.07 -7.12
CA HIS A 2 -6.60 -15.75 -6.36
C HIS A 2 -7.77 -14.80 -6.15
N ARG A 3 -9.00 -15.30 -6.25
CA ARG A 3 -10.19 -14.51 -5.91
C ARG A 3 -10.18 -14.25 -4.40
N CYS A 4 -10.15 -12.98 -4.03
CA CYS A 4 -10.27 -12.57 -2.64
C CYS A 4 -11.75 -12.40 -2.26
N LYS A 5 -12.08 -12.69 -1.01
CA LYS A 5 -13.38 -12.37 -0.39
C LYS A 5 -13.10 -11.57 0.87
N GLY A 6 -13.98 -10.66 1.20
CA GLY A 6 -13.84 -9.78 2.37
C GLY A 6 -14.67 -8.52 2.21
N PHE A 7 -14.75 -7.76 3.29
CA PHE A 7 -15.45 -6.47 3.26
C PHE A 7 -14.47 -5.36 2.95
N SER A 8 -14.91 -4.38 2.14
CA SER A 8 -14.12 -3.20 1.87
C SER A 8 -13.95 -2.38 3.15
N SER A 9 -12.70 -2.24 3.57
CA SER A 9 -12.26 -1.33 4.61
C SER A 9 -11.29 -0.32 3.99
N ASN A 10 -10.94 0.74 4.72
CA ASN A 10 -9.95 1.78 4.37
C ASN A 10 -9.88 2.08 2.85
N THR A 11 -10.51 3.17 2.41
CA THR A 11 -10.60 3.50 0.98
C THR A 11 -9.66 4.63 0.59
N LEU A 12 -9.03 4.51 -0.56
CA LEU A 12 -8.27 5.56 -1.25
C LEU A 12 -8.99 5.93 -2.54
N ILE A 13 -9.10 7.23 -2.81
CA ILE A 13 -9.59 7.77 -4.08
C ILE A 13 -8.43 8.47 -4.77
N LEU A 14 -8.17 8.09 -6.03
CA LEU A 14 -7.13 8.64 -6.89
C LEU A 14 -7.77 9.26 -8.12
N GLU A 15 -7.32 10.44 -8.54
CA GLU A 15 -7.74 11.04 -9.81
C GLU A 15 -7.19 10.22 -10.97
N SER A 16 -8.07 9.89 -11.93
CA SER A 16 -7.73 8.99 -13.05
C SER A 16 -7.42 9.74 -14.35
N ASP A 17 -7.89 10.98 -14.51
CA ASP A 17 -7.84 11.75 -15.76
C ASP A 17 -8.29 10.92 -16.98
N ASN A 18 -9.40 10.17 -16.85
CA ASN A 18 -9.90 9.20 -17.85
C ASN A 18 -8.94 8.04 -18.19
N SER A 19 -7.85 7.87 -17.44
CA SER A 19 -6.94 6.72 -17.58
C SER A 19 -7.55 5.47 -16.98
N LYS A 20 -7.42 4.34 -17.69
CA LYS A 20 -7.77 3.00 -17.18
C LYS A 20 -6.55 2.22 -16.69
N ASP A 21 -5.36 2.82 -16.74
CA ASP A 21 -4.12 2.17 -16.33
C ASP A 21 -3.81 2.46 -14.86
N LEU A 22 -4.15 1.51 -13.99
CA LEU A 22 -3.93 1.60 -12.55
C LEU A 22 -2.47 1.95 -12.19
N LYS A 23 -1.50 1.40 -12.92
CA LYS A 23 -0.08 1.64 -12.60
C LYS A 23 0.28 3.10 -12.85
N LYS A 24 -0.18 3.67 -13.96
CA LYS A 24 0.02 5.10 -14.26
C LYS A 24 -0.71 6.00 -13.25
N ILE A 25 -1.93 5.62 -12.87
CA ILE A 25 -2.74 6.37 -11.89
C ILE A 25 -2.05 6.39 -10.52
N ILE A 26 -1.54 5.24 -10.06
CA ILE A 26 -0.76 5.13 -8.82
C ILE A 26 0.53 5.94 -8.93
N ALA A 27 1.27 5.85 -10.04
CA ALA A 27 2.51 6.59 -10.23
C ALA A 27 2.32 8.11 -10.19
N ARG A 28 1.23 8.62 -10.78
CA ARG A 28 0.86 10.05 -10.71
C ARG A 28 0.44 10.48 -9.31
N ASN A 29 -0.24 9.60 -8.58
CA ASN A 29 -0.72 9.84 -7.23
C ASN A 29 0.15 9.15 -6.16
N ASN A 30 1.46 9.05 -6.39
CA ASN A 30 2.35 8.18 -5.62
C ASN A 30 2.32 8.47 -4.12
N GLU A 31 2.36 9.75 -3.74
CA GLU A 31 2.34 10.16 -2.34
C GLU A 31 1.03 9.75 -1.63
N LYS A 32 -0.12 9.99 -2.27
CA LYS A 32 -1.44 9.56 -1.75
C LYS A 32 -1.49 8.04 -1.57
N PHE A 33 -0.91 7.29 -2.51
CA PHE A 33 -0.86 5.84 -2.44
C PHE A 33 0.08 5.32 -1.33
N ILE A 34 1.29 5.86 -1.20
CA ILE A 34 2.23 5.48 -0.13
C ILE A 34 1.62 5.76 1.25
N ASN A 35 1.04 6.94 1.45
CA ASN A 35 0.38 7.30 2.71
C ASN A 35 -0.79 6.37 3.03
N TYR A 36 -1.54 5.93 2.02
CA TYR A 36 -2.60 4.95 2.18
C TYR A 36 -2.07 3.57 2.60
N ILE A 37 -1.01 3.08 1.96
CA ILE A 37 -0.36 1.81 2.32
C ILE A 37 0.17 1.85 3.75
N GLN A 38 0.79 2.96 4.15
CA GLN A 38 1.23 3.17 5.54
C GLN A 38 0.06 3.10 6.54
N LYS A 39 -1.09 3.70 6.20
CA LYS A 39 -2.31 3.67 7.04
C LYS A 39 -2.96 2.29 7.14
N ILE A 40 -2.82 1.44 6.12
CA ILE A 40 -3.29 0.04 6.17
C ILE A 40 -2.45 -0.77 7.17
N GLY A 41 -1.21 -0.34 7.40
CA GLY A 41 -0.30 -0.91 8.39
C GLY A 41 0.87 -1.61 7.71
N LEU A 42 2.07 -1.10 7.99
CA LEU A 42 3.32 -1.77 7.69
C LEU A 42 3.80 -2.47 8.96
N ASN A 43 4.23 -3.72 8.83
CA ASN A 43 4.93 -4.39 9.91
C ASN A 43 6.39 -3.92 9.90
N VAL A 44 6.83 -3.27 10.97
CA VAL A 44 8.20 -2.78 11.10
C VAL A 44 8.87 -3.58 12.20
N GLN A 45 9.93 -4.30 11.82
CA GLN A 45 10.81 -5.00 12.75
C GLN A 45 12.17 -4.33 12.75
N HIS A 46 12.69 -4.02 13.93
CA HIS A 46 13.99 -3.40 14.08
C HIS A 46 14.88 -4.26 14.97
N TYR A 47 16.08 -4.55 14.49
CA TYR A 47 17.09 -5.33 15.18
C TYR A 47 18.35 -4.48 15.27
N ALA A 48 18.85 -4.26 16.48
CA ALA A 48 20.12 -3.59 16.70
C ALA A 48 21.03 -4.50 17.53
N SER A 49 22.30 -4.59 17.16
CA SER A 49 23.32 -5.31 17.92
C SER A 49 24.63 -4.56 17.94
N THR A 50 25.33 -4.65 19.06
CA THR A 50 26.67 -4.08 19.23
C THR A 50 27.63 -5.22 19.53
N ILE A 51 28.60 -5.45 18.65
CA ILE A 51 29.63 -6.48 18.84
C ILE A 51 31.00 -5.81 18.61
N ASN A 52 31.93 -5.93 19.57
CA ASN A 52 33.27 -5.33 19.49
C ASN A 52 33.23 -3.82 19.18
N PHE A 53 32.35 -3.06 19.85
CA PHE A 53 32.11 -1.64 19.61
C PHE A 53 31.58 -1.27 18.21
N GLN A 54 31.27 -2.25 17.37
CA GLN A 54 30.61 -2.03 16.09
C GLN A 54 29.10 -2.18 16.26
N ASN A 55 28.37 -1.10 15.91
CA ASN A 55 26.92 -1.09 15.91
C ASN A 55 26.41 -1.53 14.54
N THR A 56 25.55 -2.53 14.53
CA THR A 56 24.78 -2.93 13.35
C THR A 56 23.29 -2.77 13.66
N SER A 57 22.55 -2.23 12.71
CA SER A 57 21.12 -2.00 12.84
C SER A 57 20.43 -2.37 11.54
N THR A 58 19.40 -3.20 11.63
CA THR A 58 18.61 -3.68 10.51
C THR A 58 17.14 -3.38 10.78
N THR A 59 16.52 -2.60 9.90
CA THR A 59 15.07 -2.36 9.91
C THR A 59 14.43 -3.10 8.74
N ILE A 60 13.54 -4.03 9.04
CA ILE A 60 12.75 -4.79 8.06
C ILE A 60 11.36 -4.17 8.01
N ILE A 61 10.97 -3.70 6.83
CA ILE A 61 9.62 -3.17 6.56
C ILE A 61 8.88 -4.20 5.72
N THR A 62 7.79 -4.76 6.24
CA THR A 62 6.98 -5.75 5.56
C THR A 62 5.57 -5.24 5.33
N LEU A 63 5.16 -5.17 4.06
CA LEU A 63 3.77 -4.99 3.69
C LEU A 63 3.07 -6.35 3.76
N LYS A 64 2.03 -6.47 4.59
CA LYS A 64 1.23 -7.69 4.65
C LYS A 64 0.52 -7.91 3.31
N THR A 65 0.48 -9.16 2.86
CA THR A 65 -0.31 -9.56 1.69
C THR A 65 -1.77 -9.15 1.92
N THR A 66 -2.22 -8.16 1.16
CA THR A 66 -3.55 -7.56 1.31
C THR A 66 -4.26 -7.62 -0.02
N CYS A 67 -5.54 -8.02 -0.01
CA CYS A 67 -6.38 -7.99 -1.18
C CYS A 67 -6.99 -6.60 -1.36
N PHE A 68 -7.06 -6.12 -2.60
CA PHE A 68 -7.66 -4.83 -2.92
C PHE A 68 -8.83 -5.01 -3.87
N LYS A 69 -9.93 -4.31 -3.60
CA LYS A 69 -10.98 -4.05 -4.58
C LYS A 69 -10.67 -2.72 -5.25
N VAL A 70 -10.66 -2.72 -6.58
CA VAL A 70 -10.37 -1.53 -7.40
C VAL A 70 -11.58 -1.24 -8.28
N ASP A 71 -12.22 -0.10 -8.05
CA ASP A 71 -13.36 0.38 -8.82
C ASP A 71 -12.91 1.57 -9.69
N PHE A 72 -13.11 1.47 -11.00
CA PHE A 72 -12.83 2.56 -11.94
C PHE A 72 -14.12 3.32 -12.25
N ASN A 73 -14.08 4.63 -12.07
CA ASN A 73 -15.07 5.57 -12.58
C ASN A 73 -14.40 6.51 -13.60
N ASP A 74 -15.19 7.35 -14.27
CA ASP A 74 -14.69 8.20 -15.36
C ASP A 74 -13.52 9.10 -14.91
N ASN A 75 -13.65 9.75 -13.75
CA ASN A 75 -12.66 10.73 -13.27
C ASN A 75 -11.79 10.25 -12.10
N PHE A 76 -12.10 9.10 -11.50
CA PHE A 76 -11.36 8.61 -10.34
C PHE A 76 -11.34 7.09 -10.23
N VAL A 77 -10.32 6.58 -9.56
CA VAL A 77 -10.19 5.18 -9.15
C VAL A 77 -10.31 5.10 -7.64
N ARG A 78 -11.18 4.20 -7.17
CA ARG A 78 -11.31 3.86 -5.76
C ARG A 78 -10.58 2.54 -5.48
N ILE A 79 -9.63 2.56 -4.57
CA ILE A 79 -8.91 1.37 -4.07
C ILE A 79 -9.34 1.12 -2.63
N SER A 80 -9.83 -0.08 -2.33
CA SER A 80 -10.28 -0.44 -0.98
C SER A 80 -9.59 -1.72 -0.52
N ALA A 81 -9.00 -1.70 0.68
CA ALA A 81 -8.40 -2.88 1.27
C ALA A 81 -9.48 -3.84 1.79
N LEU A 82 -9.39 -5.11 1.44
CA LEU A 82 -10.32 -6.14 1.92
C LEU A 82 -9.82 -6.72 3.24
N LYS A 83 -10.73 -6.84 4.21
CA LYS A 83 -10.54 -7.56 5.47
C LYS A 83 -11.46 -8.78 5.53
#